data_AF-A0A9E6BJZ3-F1
#
_entry.id   AF-A0A9E6BJZ3-F1
#
_cell.length_a   1.000
_cell.length_b   1.000
_cell.length_c   1.000
_cell.angle_alpha   90.00
_cell.angle_beta   90.00
_cell.angle_gamma   90.00
#
_symmetry.space_group_name_H-M   'P 1'
#
loop_
_entity.id
_entity.type
_entity.pdbx_description
1 polymer ?
#
loop_
_entity_poly.entity_id
_entity_poly.type
_entity_poly.pdbx_seq_one_letter_code
_entity_poly.pdbx_strand_id
1 'polypeptide(L)'
;MVVSAEDVAKNLWGMNHRPYWDPNSFPEIAELRARRFGEFSPDHQKAIASRLRKGPPRDLWRRNVGREEIASRQRYWSLRELKRIEIAGGILPTKVQLWLQAEIGQFPDLVAMTIERGFPEGVEVRSVPPNPDNRYNTLEGVARLRALEKALSAKRSGWDDDPEARARDWLHGSNNIGSVLDDLQTLDDGGNGFPNVWNNFGWVHTPREKRSEQENSADRNLQGEADRTLSLMEKLSDETLTAAIKGVCEWLDTWKEQVVSSPSGLANWLRIWPIAVKATNTMQTGEAVPVISVLPPDPDAGEKSMTGKSFSTPVGNLVSVFLAACQSTATNTPTFAAGSAPLQMREKAIRSVGFSGIIVRHRLIERLENFLKDDPDWTRIYLIAPLQKFDEESLFLWQAVAYHTRFYLVLLEIGPTMPDRAADRRLSRRTRRSLASSLVVESLHAFRDGREPAVPHARVGQMLRSLDGEVRADAAKMIRRFVSDLSEKQTEKLKAASAAELFRSAALPFLEQVWPQERSLSAPGVASALADLPVASGEAFVEAVDAIERFLVPFDCWSMNDYGLYGDEDGTPKLAQIETEDKAVAFLKLLDITIGNSENSVIPNGLPSALDQIRSVVPNIEQDRRFKRLATAARR
;
A
#
# COMPACT_ATOMS: atom_id res chain seq x y z
N MET A 1 -30.35 11.24 -19.08
CA MET A 1 -30.70 12.63 -19.48
C MET A 1 -29.78 13.01 -20.64
N VAL A 2 -30.28 13.35 -21.84
CA VAL A 2 -29.44 13.66 -23.02
C VAL A 2 -29.37 15.18 -23.21
N VAL A 3 -28.17 15.76 -23.18
CA VAL A 3 -27.94 17.21 -23.35
C VAL A 3 -28.02 17.61 -24.82
N SER A 4 -28.67 18.75 -25.12
CA SER A 4 -28.88 19.24 -26.50
C SER A 4 -27.55 19.52 -27.23
N ALA A 5 -27.54 19.42 -28.58
CA ALA A 5 -26.34 19.68 -29.38
C ALA A 5 -25.90 21.15 -29.30
N GLU A 6 -26.85 22.08 -29.16
CA GLU A 6 -26.59 23.51 -29.02
C GLU A 6 -25.92 23.85 -27.68
N ASP A 7 -26.40 23.25 -26.58
CA ASP A 7 -25.79 23.44 -25.26
C ASP A 7 -24.37 22.88 -25.21
N VAL A 8 -24.13 21.74 -25.86
CA VAL A 8 -22.78 21.17 -25.99
C VAL A 8 -21.87 22.08 -26.80
N ALA A 9 -22.34 22.60 -27.95
CA ALA A 9 -21.56 23.50 -28.79
C ALA A 9 -21.20 24.81 -28.05
N LYS A 10 -22.16 25.39 -27.32
CA LYS A 10 -21.97 26.60 -26.52
C LYS A 10 -20.96 26.39 -25.39
N ASN A 11 -21.04 25.25 -24.70
CA ASN A 11 -20.09 24.89 -23.66
C ASN A 11 -18.68 24.65 -24.21
N LEU A 12 -18.53 23.91 -25.33
CA LEU A 12 -17.24 23.69 -25.99
C LEU A 12 -16.61 25.02 -26.46
N TRP A 13 -17.43 25.95 -26.94
CA TRP A 13 -16.96 27.29 -27.31
C TRP A 13 -16.50 28.12 -26.09
N GLY A 14 -17.28 28.12 -25.01
CA GLY A 14 -16.97 28.87 -23.79
C GLY A 14 -15.91 28.25 -22.88
N MET A 15 -15.45 27.03 -23.18
CA MET A 15 -14.53 26.28 -22.34
C MET A 15 -13.13 26.92 -22.24
N ASN A 16 -12.53 26.88 -21.05
CA ASN A 16 -11.15 27.29 -20.81
C ASN A 16 -10.14 26.48 -21.65
N HIS A 17 -8.98 27.06 -21.93
CA HIS A 17 -7.99 26.45 -22.83
C HIS A 17 -7.45 25.10 -22.37
N ARG A 18 -7.25 24.91 -21.07
CA ARG A 18 -6.67 23.67 -20.54
C ARG A 18 -7.59 22.45 -20.73
N PRO A 19 -8.86 22.45 -20.29
CA PRO A 19 -9.78 21.34 -20.58
C PRO A 19 -10.02 21.11 -22.08
N TYR A 20 -9.97 22.18 -22.88
CA TYR A 20 -10.24 22.09 -24.31
C TYR A 20 -9.13 21.39 -25.12
N TRP A 21 -7.87 21.50 -24.66
CA TRP A 21 -6.67 21.08 -25.41
C TRP A 21 -5.90 19.92 -24.76
N ASP A 22 -6.24 19.48 -23.56
CA ASP A 22 -5.54 18.42 -22.83
C ASP A 22 -6.30 17.08 -22.89
N PRO A 23 -6.09 16.26 -23.94
CA PRO A 23 -6.76 14.98 -24.08
C PRO A 23 -6.28 13.92 -23.08
N ASN A 24 -5.17 14.16 -22.37
CA ASN A 24 -4.69 13.23 -21.35
C ASN A 24 -5.52 13.36 -20.06
N SER A 25 -5.87 14.60 -19.71
CA SER A 25 -6.69 14.88 -18.52
C SER A 25 -8.19 14.87 -18.82
N PHE A 26 -8.59 15.15 -20.06
CA PHE A 26 -10.00 15.31 -20.48
C PHE A 26 -10.28 14.69 -21.87
N PRO A 27 -10.04 13.39 -22.08
CA PRO A 27 -10.28 12.73 -23.37
C PRO A 27 -11.73 12.86 -23.85
N GLU A 28 -12.69 12.85 -22.92
CA GLU A 28 -14.13 12.95 -23.18
C GLU A 28 -14.51 14.25 -23.90
N ILE A 29 -13.78 15.34 -23.67
CA ILE A 29 -14.04 16.63 -24.32
C ILE A 29 -13.64 16.59 -25.80
N ALA A 30 -12.50 15.97 -26.09
CA ALA A 30 -12.00 15.82 -27.45
C ALA A 30 -12.86 14.83 -28.26
N GLU A 31 -13.30 13.75 -27.62
CA GLU A 31 -14.22 12.77 -28.20
C GLU A 31 -15.60 13.38 -28.47
N LEU A 32 -16.20 14.06 -27.47
CA LEU A 32 -17.49 14.72 -27.59
C LEU A 32 -17.50 15.73 -28.74
N ARG A 33 -16.43 16.54 -28.84
CA ARG A 33 -16.24 17.51 -29.92
C ARG A 33 -16.19 16.85 -31.30
N ALA A 34 -15.51 15.71 -31.42
CA ALA A 34 -15.37 15.01 -32.68
C ALA A 34 -16.67 14.31 -33.11
N ARG A 35 -17.26 13.50 -32.22
CA ARG A 35 -18.45 12.69 -32.52
C ARG A 35 -19.69 13.51 -32.79
N ARG A 36 -19.87 14.64 -32.08
CA ARG A 36 -21.07 15.49 -32.22
C ARG A 36 -20.89 16.67 -33.17
N PHE A 37 -19.73 16.80 -33.83
CA PHE A 37 -19.44 17.96 -34.68
C PHE A 37 -20.50 18.18 -35.77
N GLY A 38 -20.97 17.09 -36.39
CA GLY A 38 -21.99 17.12 -37.44
C GLY A 38 -23.37 17.56 -36.96
N GLU A 39 -23.65 17.47 -35.65
CA GLU A 39 -24.92 17.89 -35.05
C GLU A 39 -24.96 19.39 -34.75
N PHE A 40 -23.83 20.08 -34.80
CA PHE A 40 -23.75 21.50 -34.50
C PHE A 40 -24.23 22.37 -35.66
N SER A 41 -24.83 23.51 -35.36
CA SER A 41 -25.18 24.52 -36.37
C SER A 41 -23.93 24.96 -37.17
N PRO A 42 -24.09 25.42 -38.43
CA PRO A 42 -22.97 25.86 -39.27
C PRO A 42 -22.08 26.94 -38.62
N ASP A 43 -22.65 27.84 -37.82
CA ASP A 43 -21.89 28.91 -37.15
C ASP A 43 -20.99 28.36 -36.04
N HIS A 44 -21.51 27.42 -35.24
CA HIS A 44 -20.72 26.71 -34.22
C HIS A 44 -19.62 25.85 -34.84
N GLN A 45 -19.89 25.15 -35.94
CA GLN A 45 -18.87 24.39 -36.68
C GLN A 45 -17.73 25.29 -37.16
N LYS A 46 -18.06 26.45 -37.74
CA LYS A 46 -17.05 27.46 -38.16
C LYS A 46 -16.25 27.98 -36.98
N ALA A 47 -16.91 28.31 -35.87
CA ALA A 47 -16.25 28.84 -34.67
C ALA A 47 -15.26 27.82 -34.08
N ILE A 48 -15.70 26.58 -33.87
CA ILE A 48 -14.88 25.49 -33.33
C ILE A 48 -13.71 25.18 -34.28
N ALA A 49 -13.96 25.03 -35.58
CA ALA A 49 -12.91 24.77 -36.56
C ALA A 49 -11.89 25.93 -36.64
N SER A 50 -12.34 27.18 -36.51
CA SER A 50 -11.44 28.33 -36.45
C SER A 50 -10.60 28.34 -35.17
N ARG A 51 -11.16 27.94 -34.02
CA ARG A 51 -10.42 27.82 -32.77
C ARG A 51 -9.38 26.71 -32.84
N LEU A 52 -9.73 25.56 -33.43
CA LEU A 52 -8.80 24.45 -33.63
C LEU A 52 -7.65 24.84 -34.55
N ARG A 53 -7.92 25.55 -35.65
CA ARG A 53 -6.87 26.03 -36.55
C ARG A 53 -5.88 27.02 -35.89
N LYS A 54 -6.31 27.80 -34.90
CA LYS A 54 -5.43 28.71 -34.15
C LYS A 54 -4.46 27.98 -33.22
N GLY A 55 -4.79 26.76 -32.81
CA GLY A 55 -3.98 25.95 -31.91
C GLY A 55 -4.04 26.36 -30.43
N PRO A 56 -3.39 25.57 -29.56
CA PRO A 56 -3.33 25.83 -28.12
C PRO A 56 -2.52 27.10 -27.79
N PRO A 57 -2.94 27.92 -26.82
CA PRO A 57 -2.21 29.13 -26.43
C PRO A 57 -0.83 28.84 -25.77
N ARG A 58 0.01 29.88 -25.66
CA ARG A 58 1.43 29.79 -25.22
C ARG A 58 1.59 29.39 -23.75
N ASP A 59 0.61 29.72 -22.91
CA ASP A 59 0.56 29.44 -21.47
C ASP A 59 0.46 27.94 -21.13
N LEU A 60 0.03 27.10 -22.08
CA LEU A 60 0.03 25.64 -21.92
C LEU A 60 1.42 25.00 -22.03
N TRP A 61 2.44 25.76 -22.41
CA TRP A 61 3.79 25.25 -22.63
C TRP A 61 4.77 25.77 -21.56
N ARG A 62 5.73 24.94 -21.15
CA ARG A 62 6.77 25.34 -20.19
C ARG A 62 7.58 26.55 -20.71
N ARG A 63 8.10 27.37 -19.78
CA ARG A 63 8.81 28.62 -20.13
C ARG A 63 10.14 28.39 -20.86
N ASN A 64 10.72 27.20 -20.77
CA ASN A 64 12.03 26.84 -21.32
C ASN A 64 11.99 26.21 -22.73
N VAL A 65 10.82 26.10 -23.36
CA VAL A 65 10.68 25.51 -24.71
C VAL A 65 10.84 26.61 -25.78
N GLY A 66 11.64 26.32 -26.83
CA GLY A 66 11.93 27.24 -27.93
C GLY A 66 10.71 27.60 -28.78
N ARG A 67 10.71 28.79 -29.41
CA ARG A 67 9.54 29.28 -30.19
C ARG A 67 9.19 28.42 -31.39
N GLU A 68 10.18 27.92 -32.13
CA GLU A 68 9.98 27.06 -33.30
C GLU A 68 9.40 25.70 -32.91
N GLU A 69 9.88 25.14 -31.80
CA GLU A 69 9.37 23.88 -31.24
C GLU A 69 7.89 24.02 -30.82
N ILE A 70 7.52 25.15 -30.21
CA ILE A 70 6.12 25.42 -29.85
C ILE A 70 5.24 25.57 -31.09
N ALA A 71 5.71 26.26 -32.12
CA ALA A 71 4.95 26.43 -33.37
C ALA A 71 4.68 25.07 -34.06
N SER A 72 5.70 24.20 -34.09
CA SER A 72 5.56 22.83 -34.62
C SER A 72 4.54 22.01 -33.81
N ARG A 73 4.62 22.06 -32.46
CA ARG A 73 3.69 21.34 -31.59
C ARG A 73 2.26 21.87 -31.65
N GLN A 74 2.08 23.20 -31.71
CA GLN A 74 0.76 23.82 -31.92
C GLN A 74 0.13 23.34 -33.22
N ARG A 75 0.92 23.23 -34.28
CA ARG A 75 0.47 22.73 -35.58
C ARG A 75 0.06 21.26 -35.51
N TYR A 76 0.89 20.40 -34.91
CA TYR A 76 0.56 18.99 -34.68
C TYR A 76 -0.77 18.82 -33.93
N TRP A 77 -0.95 19.54 -32.81
CA TRP A 77 -2.16 19.44 -31.98
C TRP A 77 -3.40 19.89 -32.77
N SER A 78 -3.28 20.97 -33.54
CA SER A 78 -4.37 21.48 -34.37
C SER A 78 -4.80 20.49 -35.45
N LEU A 79 -3.84 19.89 -36.16
CA LEU A 79 -4.10 18.91 -37.21
C LEU A 79 -4.71 17.63 -36.64
N ARG A 80 -4.20 17.14 -35.51
CA ARG A 80 -4.75 15.96 -34.81
C ARG A 80 -6.23 16.13 -34.49
N GLU A 81 -6.61 17.26 -33.90
CA GLU A 81 -8.00 17.49 -33.50
C GLU A 81 -8.96 17.65 -34.70
N LEU A 82 -8.50 18.30 -35.78
CA LEU A 82 -9.30 18.42 -37.01
C LEU A 82 -9.44 17.07 -37.73
N LYS A 83 -8.36 16.28 -37.78
CA LYS A 83 -8.39 14.94 -38.36
C LYS A 83 -9.31 14.01 -37.57
N ARG A 84 -9.35 14.14 -36.24
CA ARG A 84 -10.28 13.40 -35.38
C ARG A 84 -11.75 13.69 -35.73
N ILE A 85 -12.10 14.95 -36.03
CA ILE A 85 -13.44 15.32 -36.50
C ILE A 85 -13.75 14.64 -37.84
N GLU A 86 -12.81 14.65 -38.80
CA GLU A 86 -12.98 14.02 -40.10
C GLU A 86 -13.20 12.50 -39.98
N ILE A 87 -12.41 11.82 -39.14
CA ILE A 87 -12.53 10.37 -38.88
C ILE A 87 -13.87 10.04 -38.21
N ALA A 88 -14.38 10.91 -37.34
CA ALA A 88 -15.68 10.75 -36.70
C ALA A 88 -16.87 11.01 -37.64
N GLY A 89 -16.63 11.31 -38.93
CA GLY A 89 -17.66 11.60 -39.92
C GLY A 89 -18.11 13.07 -39.98
N GLY A 90 -17.42 13.97 -39.28
CA GLY A 90 -17.72 15.40 -39.29
C GLY A 90 -17.22 16.10 -40.56
N ILE A 91 -18.09 16.91 -41.18
CA ILE A 91 -17.74 17.70 -42.38
C ILE A 91 -17.11 19.02 -41.95
N LEU A 92 -15.80 19.18 -42.18
CA LEU A 92 -15.09 20.42 -41.88
C LEU A 92 -15.43 21.55 -42.87
N PRO A 93 -15.42 22.82 -42.44
CA PRO A 93 -15.53 23.94 -43.37
C PRO A 93 -14.42 23.90 -44.43
N THR A 94 -14.76 24.18 -45.69
CA THR A 94 -13.86 24.02 -46.87
C THR A 94 -12.47 24.63 -46.67
N LYS A 95 -12.39 25.84 -46.10
CA LYS A 95 -11.12 26.53 -45.84
C LYS A 95 -10.21 25.81 -44.83
N VAL A 96 -10.81 25.10 -43.87
CA VAL A 96 -10.08 24.33 -42.85
C VAL A 96 -9.72 22.95 -43.38
N GLN A 97 -10.60 22.34 -44.16
CA GLN A 97 -10.34 21.07 -44.83
C GLN A 97 -9.15 21.17 -45.81
N LEU A 98 -9.10 22.20 -46.65
CA LEU A 98 -7.97 22.44 -47.55
C LEU A 98 -6.65 22.65 -46.79
N TRP A 99 -6.72 23.32 -45.63
CA TRP A 99 -5.55 23.52 -44.77
C TRP A 99 -5.06 22.21 -44.14
N LEU A 100 -5.99 21.37 -43.65
CA LEU A 100 -5.67 20.05 -43.10
C LEU A 100 -4.98 19.18 -44.15
N GLN A 101 -5.53 19.09 -45.36
CA GLN A 101 -4.98 18.24 -46.43
C GLN A 101 -3.59 18.70 -46.91
N ALA A 102 -3.33 20.01 -46.92
CA ALA A 102 -2.02 20.55 -47.30
C ALA A 102 -0.92 20.29 -46.24
N GLU A 103 -1.27 20.30 -44.95
CA GLU A 103 -0.30 20.26 -43.86
C GLU A 103 -0.13 18.87 -43.21
N ILE A 104 -1.14 17.99 -43.30
CA ILE A 104 -1.13 16.70 -42.59
C ILE A 104 0.01 15.77 -43.04
N GLY A 105 0.48 15.91 -44.29
CA GLY A 105 1.62 15.14 -44.82
C GLY A 105 2.94 15.38 -44.07
N GLN A 106 3.07 16.47 -43.30
CA GLN A 106 4.22 16.72 -42.44
C GLN A 106 4.25 15.81 -41.19
N PHE A 107 3.13 15.16 -40.86
CA PHE A 107 2.97 14.28 -39.70
C PHE A 107 2.35 12.95 -40.14
N PRO A 108 3.17 12.01 -40.67
CA PRO A 108 2.67 10.75 -41.22
C PRO A 108 1.81 9.94 -40.25
N ASP A 109 2.06 10.04 -38.95
CA ASP A 109 1.33 9.34 -37.91
C ASP A 109 -0.11 9.86 -37.70
N LEU A 110 -0.41 11.09 -38.15
CA LEU A 110 -1.76 11.64 -38.17
C LEU A 110 -2.58 11.19 -39.38
N VAL A 111 -1.93 10.75 -40.46
CA VAL A 111 -2.63 10.29 -41.68
C VAL A 111 -3.38 8.98 -41.40
N ALA A 112 -2.75 8.07 -40.66
CA ALA A 112 -3.29 6.75 -40.30
C ALA A 112 -3.86 6.70 -38.86
N MET A 113 -4.18 7.84 -38.26
CA MET A 113 -4.65 7.88 -36.87
C MET A 113 -6.06 7.29 -36.70
N THR A 114 -6.33 6.73 -35.52
CA THR A 114 -7.68 6.41 -35.06
C THR A 114 -8.29 7.58 -34.27
N ILE A 115 -9.59 7.54 -33.98
CA ILE A 115 -10.27 8.57 -33.20
C ILE A 115 -9.68 8.73 -31.78
N GLU A 116 -9.14 7.65 -31.21
CA GLU A 116 -8.61 7.58 -29.84
C GLU A 116 -7.14 8.00 -29.71
N ARG A 117 -6.44 8.22 -30.83
CA ARG A 117 -5.01 8.55 -30.84
C ARG A 117 -4.70 9.74 -29.92
N GLY A 118 -3.86 9.51 -28.90
CA GLY A 118 -3.44 10.52 -27.94
C GLY A 118 -4.39 10.71 -26.74
N PHE A 119 -5.36 9.82 -26.55
CA PHE A 119 -6.00 9.59 -25.27
C PHE A 119 -5.06 8.80 -24.35
N PRO A 120 -5.25 8.86 -23.02
CA PRO A 120 -4.52 8.01 -22.11
C PRO A 120 -4.90 6.56 -22.41
N GLU A 121 -4.03 5.85 -23.11
CA GLU A 121 -4.10 4.40 -23.19
C GLU A 121 -4.00 3.85 -21.75
N GLY A 122 -4.73 2.78 -21.44
CA GLY A 122 -4.52 2.05 -20.19
C GLY A 122 -3.02 1.74 -20.06
N VAL A 123 -2.49 1.72 -18.84
CA VAL A 123 -1.05 1.52 -18.61
C VAL A 123 -0.61 0.18 -19.20
N GLU A 124 -0.13 0.18 -20.44
CA GLU A 124 0.51 -0.96 -21.05
C GLU A 124 1.94 -1.02 -20.52
N VAL A 125 2.14 -1.87 -19.52
CA VAL A 125 3.47 -2.23 -19.04
C VAL A 125 4.10 -3.14 -20.09
N ARG A 126 4.84 -2.57 -21.04
CA ARG A 126 5.69 -3.35 -21.94
C ARG A 126 7.03 -3.64 -21.27
N SER A 127 7.41 -4.91 -21.20
CA SER A 127 8.76 -5.30 -20.83
C SER A 127 9.70 -4.89 -21.96
N VAL A 128 10.59 -3.93 -21.70
CA VAL A 128 11.69 -3.61 -22.62
C VAL A 128 12.78 -4.63 -22.35
N PRO A 129 13.18 -5.45 -23.35
CA PRO A 129 14.26 -6.42 -23.14
C PRO A 129 15.57 -5.67 -22.79
N PRO A 130 16.39 -6.20 -21.86
CA PRO A 130 17.68 -5.63 -21.53
C PRO A 130 18.55 -5.46 -22.79
N ASN A 131 19.28 -4.36 -22.89
CA ASN A 131 20.18 -4.09 -24.02
C ASN A 131 21.63 -3.90 -23.51
N PRO A 132 22.27 -4.97 -22.99
CA PRO A 132 23.60 -4.87 -22.39
C PRO A 132 24.67 -4.51 -23.42
N ASP A 133 25.66 -3.69 -23.03
CA ASP A 133 26.81 -3.40 -23.88
C ASP A 133 27.86 -4.53 -23.74
N ASN A 134 27.87 -5.42 -24.73
CA ASN A 134 28.75 -6.61 -24.73
C ASN A 134 30.25 -6.28 -24.77
N ARG A 135 30.67 -5.03 -24.98
CA ARG A 135 32.09 -4.64 -24.96
C ARG A 135 32.73 -4.92 -23.60
N TYR A 136 31.97 -4.86 -22.51
CA TYR A 136 32.48 -5.15 -21.16
C TYR A 136 32.95 -6.61 -20.99
N ASN A 137 32.42 -7.55 -21.79
CA ASN A 137 32.86 -8.95 -21.78
C ASN A 137 34.31 -9.13 -22.26
N THR A 138 34.83 -8.16 -23.03
CA THR A 138 36.19 -8.21 -23.60
C THR A 138 37.23 -7.45 -22.79
N LEU A 139 36.80 -6.72 -21.75
CA LEU A 139 37.66 -5.99 -20.84
C LEU A 139 37.85 -6.80 -19.56
N GLU A 140 38.96 -6.61 -18.83
CA GLU A 140 39.23 -7.24 -17.54
C GLU A 140 39.95 -6.26 -16.60
N GLY A 141 39.86 -6.52 -15.29
CA GLY A 141 40.50 -5.74 -14.23
C GLY A 141 40.15 -4.25 -14.27
N VAL A 142 41.18 -3.42 -14.07
CA VAL A 142 41.05 -1.95 -14.02
C VAL A 142 40.45 -1.36 -15.30
N ALA A 143 40.68 -1.99 -16.47
CA ALA A 143 40.15 -1.50 -17.74
C ALA A 143 38.62 -1.63 -17.80
N ARG A 144 38.06 -2.74 -17.30
CA ARG A 144 36.62 -2.94 -17.20
C ARG A 144 36.00 -1.96 -16.21
N LEU A 145 36.59 -1.84 -15.02
CA LEU A 145 36.11 -0.94 -13.97
C LEU A 145 36.07 0.53 -14.42
N ARG A 146 37.12 1.02 -15.11
CA ARG A 146 37.15 2.38 -15.68
C ARG A 146 36.08 2.60 -16.75
N ALA A 147 35.83 1.60 -17.59
CA ALA A 147 34.82 1.69 -18.64
C ALA A 147 33.41 1.73 -18.04
N LEU A 148 33.15 0.93 -17.00
CA LEU A 148 31.88 0.93 -16.26
C LEU A 148 31.68 2.25 -15.51
N GLU A 149 32.67 2.71 -14.76
CA GLU A 149 32.59 3.97 -13.99
C GLU A 149 32.30 5.18 -14.90
N LYS A 150 32.95 5.22 -16.07
CA LYS A 150 32.70 6.26 -17.07
C LYS A 150 31.27 6.20 -17.65
N ALA A 151 30.75 5.00 -17.90
CA ALA A 151 29.40 4.83 -18.43
C ALA A 151 28.33 5.15 -17.38
N LEU A 152 28.52 4.69 -16.14
CA LEU A 152 27.61 4.91 -15.01
C LEU A 152 27.60 6.36 -14.52
N SER A 153 28.64 7.13 -14.81
CA SER A 153 28.69 8.58 -14.53
C SER A 153 28.16 9.46 -15.67
N ALA A 154 27.82 8.87 -16.83
CA ALA A 154 27.32 9.61 -17.97
C ALA A 154 25.92 10.18 -17.70
N LYS A 155 25.74 11.49 -17.90
CA LYS A 155 24.39 12.09 -17.88
C LYS A 155 23.65 11.71 -19.15
N ARG A 156 22.42 11.21 -19.01
CA ARG A 156 21.50 10.82 -20.09
C ARG A 156 21.68 11.67 -21.35
N SER A 157 22.25 11.09 -22.42
CA SER A 157 22.46 11.74 -23.70
C SER A 157 21.45 11.22 -24.74
N GLY A 158 20.20 11.69 -24.64
CA GLY A 158 19.17 11.40 -25.64
C GLY A 158 18.16 10.31 -25.25
N TRP A 159 17.22 10.04 -26.15
CA TRP A 159 16.10 9.10 -25.93
C TRP A 159 16.45 7.64 -26.26
N ASP A 160 17.41 7.40 -27.18
CA ASP A 160 17.68 6.06 -27.73
C ASP A 160 19.08 5.48 -27.41
N ASP A 161 19.97 6.26 -26.80
CA ASP A 161 21.32 5.83 -26.45
C ASP A 161 21.65 6.25 -25.00
N ASP A 162 21.44 5.33 -24.05
CA ASP A 162 21.76 5.53 -22.64
C ASP A 162 22.89 4.57 -22.19
N PRO A 163 24.15 5.06 -22.17
CA PRO A 163 25.29 4.28 -21.69
C PRO A 163 25.15 3.78 -20.25
N GLU A 164 24.48 4.52 -19.38
CA GLU A 164 24.25 4.12 -17.99
C GLU A 164 23.30 2.93 -17.93
N ALA A 165 22.20 2.98 -18.71
CA ALA A 165 21.24 1.88 -18.78
C ALA A 165 21.89 0.59 -19.32
N ARG A 166 22.69 0.67 -20.39
CA ARG A 166 23.38 -0.51 -20.93
C ARG A 166 24.44 -1.09 -20.00
N ALA A 167 25.13 -0.25 -19.24
CA ALA A 167 26.08 -0.69 -18.22
C ALA A 167 25.35 -1.41 -17.07
N ARG A 168 24.19 -0.89 -16.64
CA ARG A 168 23.33 -1.56 -15.66
C ARG A 168 22.78 -2.89 -16.17
N ASP A 169 22.23 -2.91 -17.39
CA ASP A 169 21.74 -4.13 -18.03
C ASP A 169 22.84 -5.19 -18.13
N TRP A 170 24.07 -4.77 -18.43
CA TRP A 170 25.23 -5.66 -18.42
C TRP A 170 25.54 -6.17 -17.00
N LEU A 171 25.57 -5.30 -15.99
CA LEU A 171 25.78 -5.74 -14.59
C LEU A 171 24.74 -6.77 -14.15
N HIS A 172 23.48 -6.61 -14.55
CA HIS A 172 22.38 -7.54 -14.27
C HIS A 172 22.50 -8.91 -14.95
N GLY A 173 23.48 -9.10 -15.85
CA GLY A 173 23.79 -10.40 -16.44
C GLY A 173 24.34 -11.39 -15.40
N SER A 174 23.84 -12.63 -15.42
CA SER A 174 24.07 -13.66 -14.39
C SER A 174 25.54 -13.98 -14.09
N ASN A 175 26.46 -13.79 -15.04
CA ASN A 175 27.88 -14.11 -14.87
C ASN A 175 28.77 -12.87 -14.68
N ASN A 176 28.24 -11.66 -14.88
CA ASN A 176 29.05 -10.45 -14.97
C ASN A 176 29.42 -9.91 -13.59
N ILE A 177 28.58 -10.15 -12.59
CA ILE A 177 28.79 -9.65 -11.24
C ILE A 177 30.00 -10.32 -10.54
N GLY A 178 30.22 -11.61 -10.79
CA GLY A 178 31.39 -12.33 -10.30
C GLY A 178 32.68 -11.76 -10.91
N SER A 179 32.66 -11.46 -12.21
CA SER A 179 33.82 -10.86 -12.88
C SER A 179 34.13 -9.44 -12.38
N VAL A 180 33.11 -8.65 -12.00
CA VAL A 180 33.32 -7.34 -11.35
C VAL A 180 33.92 -7.49 -9.96
N LEU A 181 33.47 -8.49 -9.17
CA LEU A 181 34.07 -8.78 -7.87
C LEU A 181 35.55 -9.17 -8.01
N ASP A 182 35.87 -10.04 -8.96
CA ASP A 182 37.24 -10.45 -9.25
C ASP A 182 38.10 -9.24 -9.69
N ASP A 183 37.58 -8.37 -10.56
CA ASP A 183 38.28 -7.15 -10.98
C ASP A 183 38.58 -6.21 -9.80
N LEU A 184 37.61 -6.02 -8.88
CA LEU A 184 37.81 -5.20 -7.69
C LEU A 184 38.88 -5.77 -6.75
N GLN A 185 39.04 -7.09 -6.71
CA GLN A 185 40.08 -7.75 -5.91
C GLN A 185 41.50 -7.57 -6.47
N THR A 186 41.64 -7.34 -7.78
CA THR A 186 42.95 -7.06 -8.39
C THR A 186 43.54 -5.72 -7.94
N LEU A 187 42.74 -4.86 -7.29
CA LEU A 187 43.14 -3.56 -6.79
C LEU A 187 43.47 -3.61 -5.30
N ASP A 188 44.64 -3.08 -4.94
CA ASP A 188 45.09 -3.04 -3.54
C ASP A 188 44.20 -2.18 -2.64
N ASP A 189 43.51 -1.18 -3.21
CA ASP A 189 42.62 -0.23 -2.54
C ASP A 189 41.14 -0.64 -2.53
N GLY A 190 40.82 -1.87 -2.98
CA GLY A 190 39.44 -2.38 -3.04
C GLY A 190 38.55 -1.67 -4.08
N GLY A 191 39.14 -0.94 -5.03
CA GLY A 191 38.40 -0.18 -6.03
C GLY A 191 37.95 1.19 -5.54
N ASN A 192 38.77 1.85 -4.70
CA ASN A 192 38.46 3.15 -4.14
C ASN A 192 38.16 4.23 -5.20
N GLY A 193 38.74 4.12 -6.40
CA GLY A 193 38.47 5.03 -7.51
C GLY A 193 37.13 4.84 -8.24
N PHE A 194 36.27 3.90 -7.82
CA PHE A 194 35.08 3.48 -8.59
C PHE A 194 33.76 3.52 -7.80
N PRO A 195 33.33 4.70 -7.30
CA PRO A 195 32.13 4.83 -6.47
C PRO A 195 30.82 4.49 -7.21
N ASN A 196 30.68 4.78 -8.50
CA ASN A 196 29.45 4.47 -9.22
C ASN A 196 29.34 2.96 -9.52
N VAL A 197 30.47 2.30 -9.77
CA VAL A 197 30.52 0.83 -9.84
C VAL A 197 30.08 0.22 -8.50
N TRP A 198 30.65 0.66 -7.37
CA TRP A 198 30.23 0.18 -6.04
C TRP A 198 28.76 0.43 -5.76
N ASN A 199 28.24 1.60 -6.14
CA ASN A 199 26.83 1.93 -5.96
C ASN A 199 25.93 0.96 -6.73
N ASN A 200 26.23 0.64 -7.99
CA ASN A 200 25.39 -0.26 -8.79
C ASN A 200 25.63 -1.73 -8.43
N PHE A 201 26.86 -2.11 -8.10
CA PHE A 201 27.22 -3.45 -7.64
C PHE A 201 26.32 -3.89 -6.48
N GLY A 202 26.08 -3.00 -5.51
CA GLY A 202 25.26 -3.34 -4.35
C GLY A 202 23.78 -3.63 -4.62
N TRP A 203 23.21 -3.09 -5.71
CA TRP A 203 21.83 -3.39 -6.13
C TRP A 203 21.70 -4.70 -6.90
N VAL A 204 22.79 -5.13 -7.55
CA VAL A 204 22.77 -6.24 -8.50
C VAL A 204 23.31 -7.51 -7.87
N HIS A 205 24.34 -7.39 -7.03
CA HIS A 205 24.95 -8.52 -6.35
C HIS A 205 24.02 -9.01 -5.24
N THR A 206 23.28 -10.08 -5.50
CA THR A 206 22.33 -10.67 -4.56
C THR A 206 22.63 -12.15 -4.31
N PRO A 207 22.31 -12.69 -3.11
CA PRO A 207 22.43 -14.11 -2.81
C PRO A 207 21.26 -14.92 -3.41
N ARG A 208 20.17 -14.25 -3.80
CA ARG A 208 19.00 -14.83 -4.48
C ARG A 208 19.04 -14.48 -5.95
N GLU A 209 19.78 -15.25 -6.74
CA GLU A 209 19.53 -15.21 -8.18
C GLU A 209 18.10 -15.73 -8.41
N LYS A 210 17.26 -14.93 -9.08
CA LYS A 210 16.05 -15.42 -9.75
C LYS A 210 16.48 -16.34 -10.89
N ARG A 211 17.01 -17.51 -10.56
CA ARG A 211 17.40 -18.53 -11.52
C ARG A 211 16.13 -19.33 -11.84
N SER A 212 15.82 -19.44 -13.12
CA SER A 212 14.89 -20.45 -13.63
C SER A 212 15.27 -21.81 -13.03
N GLU A 213 14.28 -22.60 -12.63
CA GLU A 213 14.34 -23.86 -11.88
C GLU A 213 15.20 -24.99 -12.49
N GLN A 214 16.09 -24.72 -13.44
CA GLN A 214 16.78 -25.72 -14.27
C GLN A 214 18.31 -25.74 -14.14
N GLU A 215 18.94 -24.90 -13.32
CA GLU A 215 20.39 -25.02 -13.07
C GLU A 215 20.70 -25.18 -11.58
N ASN A 216 21.21 -26.37 -11.25
CA ASN A 216 21.65 -26.81 -9.92
C ASN A 216 22.43 -25.73 -9.16
N SER A 217 21.78 -25.10 -8.17
CA SER A 217 22.33 -24.08 -7.28
C SER A 217 23.14 -24.66 -6.11
N ALA A 218 23.91 -25.73 -6.32
CA ALA A 218 24.46 -26.52 -5.22
C ALA A 218 25.87 -26.13 -4.73
N ASP A 219 26.56 -25.14 -5.33
CA ASP A 219 28.00 -24.94 -5.04
C ASP A 219 28.48 -23.47 -4.89
N ARG A 220 27.58 -22.50 -4.69
CA ARG A 220 27.99 -21.10 -4.48
C ARG A 220 28.38 -20.89 -3.00
N ASN A 221 29.65 -20.58 -2.74
CA ASN A 221 30.13 -20.22 -1.40
C ASN A 221 29.71 -18.79 -1.02
N LEU A 222 28.44 -18.63 -0.66
CA LEU A 222 27.86 -17.33 -0.31
C LEU A 222 28.60 -16.64 0.84
N GLN A 223 29.00 -17.38 1.88
CA GLN A 223 29.74 -16.78 3.00
C GLN A 223 31.11 -16.27 2.54
N GLY A 224 31.84 -17.06 1.75
CA GLY A 224 33.14 -16.65 1.21
C GLY A 224 33.05 -15.43 0.31
N GLU A 225 31.99 -15.30 -0.49
CA GLU A 225 31.76 -14.09 -1.31
C GLU A 225 31.42 -12.86 -0.47
N ALA A 226 30.62 -13.03 0.57
CA ALA A 226 30.31 -11.95 1.51
C ALA A 226 31.58 -11.47 2.23
N ASP A 227 32.40 -12.39 2.73
CA ASP A 227 33.67 -12.08 3.40
C ASP A 227 34.64 -11.36 2.46
N ARG A 228 34.79 -11.85 1.21
CA ARG A 228 35.59 -11.19 0.16
C ARG A 228 35.12 -9.74 -0.07
N THR A 229 33.81 -9.54 -0.17
CA THR A 229 33.23 -8.21 -0.42
C THR A 229 33.44 -7.28 0.78
N LEU A 230 33.23 -7.76 2.01
CA LEU A 230 33.46 -7.01 3.24
C LEU A 230 34.93 -6.59 3.38
N SER A 231 35.88 -7.48 3.09
CA SER A 231 37.31 -7.15 3.09
C SER A 231 37.70 -6.09 2.05
N LEU A 232 36.99 -6.01 0.92
CA LEU A 232 37.18 -4.92 -0.05
C LEU A 232 36.59 -3.61 0.47
N MET A 233 35.40 -3.64 1.07
CA MET A 233 34.76 -2.47 1.66
C MET A 233 35.61 -1.83 2.77
N GLU A 234 36.34 -2.64 3.54
CA GLU A 234 37.28 -2.15 4.57
C GLU A 234 38.38 -1.25 3.99
N LYS A 235 38.77 -1.44 2.73
CA LYS A 235 39.85 -0.70 2.06
C LYS A 235 39.41 0.62 1.43
N LEU A 236 38.10 0.79 1.20
CA LEU A 236 37.55 2.00 0.58
C LEU A 236 37.78 3.21 1.49
N SER A 237 37.86 4.42 0.92
CA SER A 237 37.89 5.68 1.66
C SER A 237 36.47 6.14 2.02
N ASP A 238 36.35 7.03 2.99
CA ASP A 238 35.05 7.55 3.43
C ASP A 238 34.36 8.38 2.34
N GLU A 239 35.13 9.01 1.43
CA GLU A 239 34.60 9.72 0.26
C GLU A 239 33.88 8.77 -0.71
N THR A 240 34.51 7.62 -1.00
CA THR A 240 33.96 6.60 -1.89
C THR A 240 32.73 5.95 -1.28
N LEU A 241 32.79 5.61 0.01
CA LEU A 241 31.63 5.11 0.76
C LEU A 241 30.50 6.14 0.77
N THR A 242 30.80 7.44 0.90
CA THR A 242 29.78 8.50 0.85
C THR A 242 29.11 8.57 -0.52
N ALA A 243 29.88 8.47 -1.61
CA ALA A 243 29.34 8.49 -2.96
C ALA A 243 28.53 7.24 -3.30
N ALA A 244 28.93 6.07 -2.77
CA ALA A 244 28.30 4.77 -3.04
C ALA A 244 27.28 4.32 -1.98
N ILE A 245 26.95 5.17 -1.01
CA ILE A 245 26.27 4.78 0.24
C ILE A 245 24.95 4.03 0.03
N LYS A 246 24.18 4.37 -1.01
CA LYS A 246 22.89 3.73 -1.29
C LYS A 246 23.09 2.26 -1.68
N GLY A 247 23.94 2.00 -2.66
CA GLY A 247 24.28 0.65 -3.09
C GLY A 247 24.94 -0.17 -2.00
N VAL A 248 25.89 0.43 -1.27
CA VAL A 248 26.59 -0.27 -0.17
C VAL A 248 25.59 -0.69 0.93
N CYS A 249 24.68 0.19 1.34
CA CYS A 249 23.67 -0.17 2.33
C CYS A 249 22.66 -1.20 1.81
N GLU A 250 22.25 -1.13 0.53
CA GLU A 250 21.41 -2.16 -0.09
C GLU A 250 22.09 -3.52 -0.10
N TRP A 251 23.37 -3.56 -0.44
CA TRP A 251 24.15 -4.79 -0.43
C TRP A 251 24.17 -5.40 0.97
N LEU A 252 24.47 -4.59 2.00
CA LEU A 252 24.51 -5.05 3.38
C LEU A 252 23.16 -5.60 3.85
N ASP A 253 22.03 -4.99 3.49
CA ASP A 253 20.69 -5.51 3.84
C ASP A 253 20.37 -6.81 3.07
N THR A 254 20.69 -6.86 1.78
CA THR A 254 20.44 -8.03 0.94
C THR A 254 21.25 -9.24 1.41
N TRP A 255 22.48 -9.03 1.87
CA TRP A 255 23.41 -10.05 2.37
C TRP A 255 23.44 -10.14 3.90
N LYS A 256 22.44 -9.60 4.61
CA LYS A 256 22.47 -9.45 6.08
C LYS A 256 22.77 -10.72 6.87
N GLU A 257 22.31 -11.88 6.40
CA GLU A 257 22.55 -13.18 7.05
C GLU A 257 24.05 -13.53 7.06
N GLN A 258 24.72 -13.35 5.91
CA GLN A 258 26.15 -13.60 5.76
C GLN A 258 26.99 -12.49 6.41
N VAL A 259 26.54 -11.24 6.34
CA VAL A 259 27.21 -10.10 6.97
C VAL A 259 27.26 -10.26 8.48
N VAL A 260 26.15 -10.65 9.11
CA VAL A 260 26.09 -10.85 10.57
C VAL A 260 26.96 -12.03 11.02
N SER A 261 27.10 -13.05 10.17
CA SER A 261 27.93 -14.22 10.45
C SER A 261 29.43 -13.97 10.24
N SER A 262 29.78 -12.89 9.52
CA SER A 262 31.16 -12.53 9.22
C SER A 262 31.85 -11.78 10.38
N PRO A 263 33.11 -12.12 10.72
CA PRO A 263 33.90 -11.35 11.71
C PRO A 263 34.06 -9.87 11.35
N SER A 264 34.11 -9.55 10.05
CA SER A 264 34.25 -8.20 9.52
C SER A 264 32.93 -7.43 9.45
N GLY A 265 31.79 -8.09 9.64
CA GLY A 265 30.46 -7.49 9.46
C GLY A 265 30.19 -6.33 10.42
N LEU A 266 30.50 -6.51 11.71
CA LEU A 266 30.32 -5.47 12.73
C LEU A 266 31.21 -4.24 12.45
N ALA A 267 32.48 -4.45 12.10
CA ALA A 267 33.42 -3.38 11.85
C ALA A 267 32.97 -2.50 10.66
N ASN A 268 32.56 -3.14 9.56
CA ASN A 268 32.00 -2.46 8.40
C ASN A 268 30.71 -1.70 8.74
N TRP A 269 29.79 -2.34 9.47
CA TRP A 269 28.54 -1.70 9.89
C TRP A 269 28.80 -0.44 10.73
N LEU A 270 29.68 -0.51 11.73
CA LEU A 270 30.01 0.61 12.61
C LEU A 270 30.67 1.78 11.86
N ARG A 271 31.49 1.47 10.85
CA ARG A 271 32.14 2.46 9.98
C ARG A 271 31.15 3.14 9.05
N ILE A 272 30.24 2.38 8.43
CA ILE A 272 29.30 2.88 7.41
C ILE A 272 28.12 3.62 8.06
N TRP A 273 27.71 3.25 9.27
CA TRP A 273 26.60 3.88 10.00
C TRP A 273 26.60 5.42 10.00
N PRO A 274 27.66 6.13 10.45
CA PRO A 274 27.67 7.60 10.45
C PRO A 274 27.50 8.21 9.05
N ILE A 275 28.01 7.55 8.00
CA ILE A 275 27.86 7.99 6.61
C ILE A 275 26.40 7.83 6.17
N ALA A 276 25.78 6.69 6.49
CA ALA A 276 24.36 6.43 6.21
C ALA A 276 23.44 7.43 6.91
N VAL A 277 23.73 7.80 8.17
CA VAL A 277 22.98 8.82 8.93
C VAL A 277 23.05 10.18 8.25
N LYS A 278 24.25 10.61 7.84
CA LYS A 278 24.44 11.89 7.12
C LYS A 278 23.68 11.89 5.80
N ALA A 279 23.77 10.82 5.02
CA ALA A 279 23.07 10.69 3.75
C ALA A 279 21.54 10.72 3.93
N THR A 280 21.02 9.99 4.91
CA THR A 280 19.57 9.90 5.18
C THR A 280 19.00 11.24 5.66
N ASN A 281 19.69 11.94 6.57
CA ASN A 281 19.25 13.26 7.02
C ASN A 281 19.28 14.32 5.90
N THR A 282 20.17 14.18 4.92
CA THR A 282 20.23 15.08 3.76
C THR A 282 19.05 14.86 2.79
N MET A 283 18.51 13.63 2.70
CA MET A 283 17.34 13.35 1.86
C MET A 283 16.09 14.09 2.33
N GLN A 284 15.95 14.33 3.63
CA GLN A 284 14.81 15.09 4.19
C GLN A 284 14.85 16.58 3.82
N THR A 285 16.04 17.17 3.67
CA THR A 285 16.20 18.61 3.42
C THR A 285 16.08 19.00 1.94
N GLY A 286 16.25 18.04 1.02
CA GLY A 286 16.17 18.27 -0.43
C GLY A 286 14.77 18.12 -1.04
N GLU A 287 13.86 17.41 -0.38
CA GLU A 287 12.46 17.31 -0.78
C GLU A 287 11.68 18.41 -0.05
N ALA A 288 11.18 19.39 -0.82
CA ALA A 288 10.26 20.38 -0.29
C ALA A 288 9.14 19.66 0.47
N VAL A 289 9.00 19.98 1.76
CA VAL A 289 7.80 19.71 2.56
C VAL A 289 6.60 19.94 1.63
N PRO A 290 5.66 19.00 1.50
CA PRO A 290 4.49 19.24 0.67
C PRO A 290 3.79 20.47 1.25
N VAL A 291 3.99 21.59 0.56
CA VAL A 291 3.32 22.85 0.84
C VAL A 291 1.84 22.56 0.75
N ILE A 292 1.17 22.89 1.85
CA ILE A 292 -0.27 22.89 2.07
C ILE A 292 -0.99 23.23 0.76
N SER A 293 -1.48 22.18 0.09
CA SER A 293 -2.48 22.31 -0.95
C SER A 293 -3.80 22.67 -0.28
N VAL A 294 -4.61 23.51 -0.93
CA VAL A 294 -5.90 24.02 -0.44
C VAL A 294 -6.99 22.92 -0.39
N LEU A 295 -6.65 21.68 -0.76
CA LEU A 295 -7.44 20.48 -0.53
C LEU A 295 -6.91 19.77 0.72
N PRO A 296 -7.77 19.31 1.66
CA PRO A 296 -7.31 18.53 2.80
C PRO A 296 -6.49 17.34 2.26
N PRO A 297 -5.22 17.17 2.68
CA PRO A 297 -4.40 16.09 2.18
C PRO A 297 -5.10 14.77 2.50
N ASP A 298 -5.10 13.86 1.52
CA ASP A 298 -5.47 12.46 1.78
C ASP A 298 -4.57 11.97 2.92
N PRO A 299 -5.12 11.68 4.12
CA PRO A 299 -4.32 11.28 5.27
C PRO A 299 -3.58 9.96 5.02
N ASP A 300 -4.00 9.18 4.01
CA ASP A 300 -3.38 7.90 3.66
C ASP A 300 -2.22 8.07 2.64
N ALA A 301 -2.13 9.21 1.94
CA ALA A 301 -1.06 9.48 0.97
C ALA A 301 0.30 9.77 1.66
N GLY A 302 0.27 10.46 2.81
CA GLY A 302 1.47 10.71 3.62
C GLY A 302 2.06 9.42 4.23
N GLU A 303 1.18 8.50 4.66
CA GLU A 303 1.56 7.20 5.23
C GLU A 303 2.25 6.32 4.19
N LYS A 304 1.70 6.16 2.97
CA LYS A 304 2.32 5.33 1.91
C LYS A 304 3.70 5.85 1.47
N SER A 305 3.88 7.17 1.40
CA SER A 305 5.16 7.79 1.01
C SER A 305 6.25 7.57 2.06
N MET A 306 5.91 7.62 3.34
CA MET A 306 6.90 7.55 4.43
C MET A 306 7.24 6.13 4.85
N THR A 307 6.28 5.23 4.77
CA THR A 307 6.47 3.80 5.03
C THR A 307 7.43 3.21 3.99
N GLY A 308 7.29 3.55 2.71
CA GLY A 308 8.31 3.23 1.70
C GLY A 308 9.69 3.79 2.06
N LYS A 309 9.78 5.05 2.54
CA LYS A 309 11.04 5.71 2.89
C LYS A 309 11.75 5.11 4.11
N SER A 310 11.01 4.62 5.11
CA SER A 310 11.63 3.97 6.30
C SER A 310 12.42 2.70 5.91
N PHE A 311 11.97 1.99 4.87
CA PHE A 311 12.58 0.75 4.40
C PHE A 311 13.62 0.98 3.29
N SER A 312 13.52 2.07 2.51
CA SER A 312 14.39 2.28 1.33
C SER A 312 15.53 3.28 1.56
N THR A 313 15.81 3.67 2.80
CA THR A 313 16.90 4.61 3.13
C THR A 313 18.15 3.87 3.57
N PRO A 314 19.35 4.47 3.41
CA PRO A 314 20.59 3.88 3.91
C PRO A 314 20.52 3.45 5.38
N VAL A 315 19.92 4.27 6.24
CA VAL A 315 19.68 3.93 7.66
C VAL A 315 18.68 2.79 7.80
N GLY A 316 17.57 2.80 7.05
CA GLY A 316 16.59 1.72 7.05
C GLY A 316 17.20 0.35 6.74
N ASN A 317 18.02 0.29 5.70
CA ASN A 317 18.75 -0.91 5.29
C ASN A 317 19.72 -1.39 6.39
N LEU A 318 20.51 -0.50 6.99
CA LEU A 318 21.42 -0.87 8.08
C LEU A 318 20.70 -1.31 9.36
N VAL A 319 19.51 -0.76 9.64
CA VAL A 319 18.66 -1.26 10.75
C VAL A 319 18.17 -2.67 10.46
N SER A 320 17.85 -3.02 9.21
CA SER A 320 17.51 -4.39 8.83
C SER A 320 18.66 -5.38 9.10
N VAL A 321 19.92 -4.97 8.86
CA VAL A 321 21.11 -5.76 9.23
C VAL A 321 21.21 -5.94 10.74
N PHE A 322 21.02 -4.86 11.51
CA PHE A 322 20.97 -4.94 12.97
C PHE A 322 19.88 -5.90 13.47
N LEU A 323 18.68 -5.87 12.89
CA LEU A 323 17.60 -6.77 13.27
C LEU A 323 17.91 -8.24 12.92
N ALA A 324 18.66 -8.50 11.85
CA ALA A 324 19.19 -9.83 11.57
C ALA A 324 20.24 -10.26 12.61
N ALA A 325 21.09 -9.33 13.06
CA ALA A 325 22.05 -9.58 14.14
C ALA A 325 21.36 -10.02 15.43
N CYS A 326 20.23 -9.40 15.78
CA CYS A 326 19.40 -9.81 16.93
C CYS A 326 18.76 -11.19 16.78
N GLN A 327 18.51 -11.66 15.56
CA GLN A 327 17.90 -12.99 15.32
C GLN A 327 18.95 -14.11 15.26
N SER A 328 20.19 -13.77 14.92
CA SER A 328 21.29 -14.73 14.79
C SER A 328 21.92 -15.12 16.14
N THR A 329 21.52 -14.51 17.25
CA THR A 329 22.05 -14.86 18.57
C THR A 329 21.52 -16.23 19.00
N ALA A 330 22.42 -17.11 19.41
CA ALA A 330 22.07 -18.46 19.88
C ALA A 330 21.03 -18.40 21.01
N THR A 331 20.08 -19.33 21.00
CA THR A 331 18.92 -19.40 21.91
C THR A 331 19.24 -19.36 23.41
N ASN A 332 20.49 -19.56 23.80
CA ASN A 332 20.95 -19.58 25.19
C ASN A 332 21.82 -18.37 25.59
N THR A 333 22.03 -17.39 24.72
CA THR A 333 22.82 -16.18 25.02
C THR A 333 21.92 -14.95 24.96
N PRO A 334 21.96 -14.05 25.97
CA PRO A 334 21.19 -12.81 25.92
C PRO A 334 21.56 -12.00 24.68
N THR A 335 20.57 -11.57 23.91
CA THR A 335 20.75 -10.81 22.66
C THR A 335 21.66 -9.59 22.84
N PHE A 336 21.57 -8.93 23.99
CA PHE A 336 22.31 -7.71 24.32
C PHE A 336 23.34 -7.90 25.43
N ALA A 337 23.98 -9.08 25.50
CA ALA A 337 25.09 -9.30 26.42
C ALA A 337 26.24 -8.28 26.23
N ALA A 338 26.98 -7.99 27.30
CA ALA A 338 28.09 -7.04 27.26
C ALA A 338 29.13 -7.44 26.20
N GLY A 339 29.51 -6.48 25.34
CA GLY A 339 30.45 -6.70 24.23
C GLY A 339 29.84 -7.32 22.97
N SER A 340 28.58 -7.77 22.99
CA SER A 340 27.91 -8.35 21.82
C SER A 340 27.76 -7.35 20.67
N ALA A 341 27.78 -7.86 19.43
CA ALA A 341 27.57 -7.04 18.23
C ALA A 341 26.20 -6.31 18.25
N PRO A 342 25.06 -6.97 18.59
CA PRO A 342 23.78 -6.29 18.65
C PRO A 342 23.74 -5.14 19.66
N LEU A 343 24.38 -5.28 20.84
CA LEU A 343 24.44 -4.19 21.82
C LEU A 343 25.18 -2.97 21.27
N GLN A 344 26.34 -3.17 20.64
CA GLN A 344 27.13 -2.08 20.05
C GLN A 344 26.37 -1.37 18.92
N MET A 345 25.72 -2.13 18.04
CA MET A 345 24.89 -1.57 16.97
C MET A 345 23.70 -0.77 17.52
N ARG A 346 22.99 -1.32 18.53
CA ARG A 346 21.84 -0.67 19.18
C ARG A 346 22.22 0.68 19.78
N GLU A 347 23.31 0.71 20.58
CA GLU A 347 23.78 1.93 21.25
C GLU A 347 24.19 3.00 20.25
N LYS A 348 24.79 2.61 19.12
CA LYS A 348 25.13 3.55 18.04
C LYS A 348 23.87 4.05 17.32
N ALA A 349 22.94 3.17 17.02
CA ALA A 349 21.73 3.50 16.27
C ALA A 349 20.82 4.45 17.05
N ILE A 350 20.54 4.17 18.33
CA ILE A 350 19.58 4.94 19.13
C ILE A 350 20.01 6.39 19.41
N ARG A 351 21.32 6.66 19.39
CA ARG A 351 21.91 7.99 19.55
C ARG A 351 21.80 8.87 18.30
N SER A 352 21.31 8.32 17.19
CA SER A 352 21.14 9.07 15.95
C SER A 352 20.08 10.16 16.11
N VAL A 353 20.33 11.32 15.51
CA VAL A 353 19.46 12.50 15.58
C VAL A 353 18.85 12.83 14.21
N GLY A 354 17.78 13.62 14.22
CA GLY A 354 17.03 13.99 13.01
C GLY A 354 16.23 12.82 12.45
N PHE A 355 15.95 12.86 11.14
CA PHE A 355 15.15 11.85 10.44
C PHE A 355 15.66 10.42 10.62
N SER A 356 16.98 10.25 10.63
CA SER A 356 17.63 8.96 10.86
C SER A 356 17.26 8.37 12.23
N GLY A 357 17.24 9.19 13.28
CA GLY A 357 16.84 8.74 14.63
C GLY A 357 15.37 8.32 14.68
N ILE A 358 14.51 9.03 13.96
CA ILE A 358 13.07 8.72 13.84
C ILE A 358 12.88 7.38 13.10
N ILE A 359 13.60 7.16 11.99
CA ILE A 359 13.57 5.87 11.25
C ILE A 359 14.02 4.72 12.14
N VAL A 360 15.11 4.90 12.89
CA VAL A 360 15.58 3.88 13.85
C VAL A 360 14.46 3.54 14.82
N ARG A 361 13.92 4.52 15.56
CA ARG A 361 12.87 4.25 16.56
C ARG A 361 11.65 3.58 15.94
N HIS A 362 11.19 4.05 14.77
CA HIS A 362 10.07 3.45 14.06
C HIS A 362 10.30 1.96 13.78
N ARG A 363 11.45 1.61 13.18
CA ARG A 363 11.81 0.23 12.85
C ARG A 363 11.97 -0.66 14.10
N LEU A 364 12.49 -0.10 15.20
CA LEU A 364 12.60 -0.84 16.46
C LEU A 364 11.23 -1.08 17.12
N ILE A 365 10.32 -0.10 17.03
CA ILE A 365 8.95 -0.20 17.57
C ILE A 365 8.11 -1.24 16.80
N GLU A 366 8.36 -1.48 15.52
CA GLU A 366 7.74 -2.61 14.81
C GLU A 366 7.98 -3.93 15.57
N ARG A 367 9.18 -4.11 16.14
CA ARG A 367 9.60 -5.29 16.92
C ARG A 367 9.58 -5.08 18.44
N LEU A 368 8.75 -4.15 18.94
CA LEU A 368 8.73 -3.73 20.35
C LEU A 368 8.61 -4.89 21.36
N GLU A 369 7.85 -5.94 21.04
CA GLU A 369 7.70 -7.12 21.90
C GLU A 369 9.03 -7.82 22.18
N ASN A 370 9.90 -7.95 21.17
CA ASN A 370 11.21 -8.60 21.33
C ASN A 370 12.11 -7.77 22.25
N PHE A 371 12.12 -6.45 22.09
CA PHE A 371 12.90 -5.55 22.93
C PHE A 371 12.42 -5.52 24.38
N LEU A 372 11.10 -5.57 24.61
CA LEU A 372 10.54 -5.69 25.96
C LEU A 372 10.93 -7.00 26.66
N LYS A 373 11.08 -8.09 25.90
CA LYS A 373 11.53 -9.39 26.43
C LYS A 373 13.02 -9.40 26.74
N ASP A 374 13.83 -8.82 25.86
CA ASP A 374 15.30 -8.90 25.94
C ASP A 374 15.91 -7.84 26.87
N ASP A 375 15.37 -6.61 26.87
CA ASP A 375 15.88 -5.47 27.66
C ASP A 375 14.76 -4.46 27.97
N PRO A 376 13.90 -4.74 28.97
CA PRO A 376 12.70 -3.94 29.23
C PRO A 376 13.02 -2.51 29.68
N ASP A 377 14.04 -2.30 30.51
CA ASP A 377 14.37 -0.97 31.05
C ASP A 377 14.91 -0.05 29.96
N TRP A 378 15.80 -0.56 29.10
CA TRP A 378 16.25 0.18 27.92
C TRP A 378 15.07 0.53 27.01
N THR A 379 14.18 -0.43 26.78
CA THR A 379 13.01 -0.26 25.90
C THR A 379 12.07 0.83 26.41
N ARG A 380 11.82 0.88 27.72
CA ARG A 380 10.99 1.91 28.35
C ARG A 380 11.57 3.31 28.13
N ILE A 381 12.87 3.46 28.32
CA ILE A 381 13.56 4.76 28.21
C ILE A 381 13.59 5.24 26.75
N TYR A 382 13.96 4.37 25.81
CA TYR A 382 14.31 4.80 24.46
C TYR A 382 13.23 4.59 23.39
N LEU A 383 12.25 3.73 23.62
CA LEU A 383 11.16 3.45 22.68
C LEU A 383 9.78 3.84 23.22
N ILE A 384 9.47 3.48 24.48
CA ILE A 384 8.15 3.78 25.08
C ILE A 384 8.02 5.26 25.45
N ALA A 385 8.99 5.84 26.16
CA ALA A 385 8.90 7.23 26.58
C ALA A 385 8.74 8.21 25.39
N PRO A 386 9.44 8.04 24.24
CA PRO A 386 9.17 8.82 23.04
C PRO A 386 7.76 8.63 22.45
N LEU A 387 7.21 7.41 22.45
CA LEU A 387 5.84 7.15 21.99
C LEU A 387 4.78 7.89 22.82
N GLN A 388 5.04 8.05 24.11
CA GLN A 388 4.13 8.70 25.06
C GLN A 388 4.18 10.24 24.98
N LYS A 389 5.17 10.83 24.30
CA LYS A 389 5.21 12.27 24.02
C LYS A 389 4.04 12.64 23.11
N PHE A 390 3.41 13.80 23.28
CA PHE A 390 2.29 14.25 22.42
C PHE A 390 2.74 15.23 21.32
N ASP A 391 3.85 14.92 20.65
CA ASP A 391 4.46 15.72 19.58
C ASP A 391 4.29 15.09 18.16
N GLU A 392 4.87 15.73 17.14
CA GLU A 392 4.82 15.23 15.75
C GLU A 392 5.65 13.95 15.55
N GLU A 393 6.78 13.81 16.26
CA GLU A 393 7.61 12.60 16.20
C GLU A 393 6.82 11.39 16.72
N SER A 394 6.10 11.53 17.83
CA SER A 394 5.34 10.40 18.35
C SER A 394 4.20 9.99 17.43
N LEU A 395 3.54 10.91 16.73
CA LEU A 395 2.53 10.56 15.72
C LEU A 395 3.12 9.62 14.66
N PHE A 396 4.36 9.89 14.23
CA PHE A 396 5.09 9.02 13.31
C PHE A 396 5.37 7.65 13.93
N LEU A 397 5.83 7.61 15.20
CA LEU A 397 6.12 6.35 15.88
C LEU A 397 4.87 5.50 16.13
N TRP A 398 3.69 6.09 16.31
CA TRP A 398 2.42 5.36 16.44
C TRP A 398 2.00 4.64 15.16
N GLN A 399 2.45 5.10 13.99
CA GLN A 399 2.27 4.35 12.74
C GLN A 399 3.03 3.01 12.78
N ALA A 400 4.26 3.00 13.35
CA ALA A 400 5.03 1.77 13.58
C ALA A 400 4.29 0.78 14.48
N VAL A 401 3.61 1.28 15.51
CA VAL A 401 2.80 0.45 16.41
C VAL A 401 1.68 -0.25 15.63
N ALA A 402 1.02 0.48 14.73
CA ALA A 402 -0.13 0.02 13.95
C ALA A 402 0.18 -1.04 12.87
N TYR A 403 1.44 -1.37 12.59
CA TYR A 403 1.76 -2.42 11.61
C TYR A 403 1.43 -3.84 12.06
N HIS A 404 1.43 -4.05 13.36
CA HIS A 404 1.21 -5.36 13.95
C HIS A 404 0.14 -5.25 15.02
N THR A 405 -0.75 -6.24 15.06
CA THR A 405 -1.65 -6.40 16.20
C THR A 405 -0.79 -6.54 17.46
N ARG A 406 -1.03 -5.68 18.44
CA ARG A 406 -0.29 -5.69 19.71
C ARG A 406 -1.07 -6.48 20.76
N PHE A 407 -0.33 -7.26 21.53
CA PHE A 407 -0.88 -8.15 22.56
C PHE A 407 -0.42 -7.71 23.95
N TYR A 408 -0.89 -8.46 24.95
CA TYR A 408 -0.81 -8.14 26.39
C TYR A 408 0.48 -7.46 26.84
N LEU A 409 1.66 -8.07 26.61
CA LEU A 409 2.95 -7.54 27.09
C LEU A 409 3.25 -6.12 26.60
N VAL A 410 2.97 -5.84 25.33
CA VAL A 410 3.19 -4.50 24.76
C VAL A 410 2.13 -3.52 25.25
N LEU A 411 0.88 -3.99 25.34
CA LEU A 411 -0.26 -3.16 25.75
C LEU A 411 -0.21 -2.77 27.23
N LEU A 412 0.47 -3.52 28.10
CA LEU A 412 0.74 -3.07 29.47
C LEU A 412 1.54 -1.75 29.51
N GLU A 413 2.46 -1.56 28.57
CA GLU A 413 3.37 -0.41 28.56
C GLU A 413 2.77 0.80 27.79
N ILE A 414 2.12 0.56 26.65
CA ILE A 414 1.59 1.63 25.78
C ILE A 414 0.07 1.83 25.86
N GLY A 415 -0.64 0.85 26.43
CA GLY A 415 -2.09 0.79 26.51
C GLY A 415 -2.77 1.98 27.19
N PRO A 416 -2.19 2.64 28.20
CA PRO A 416 -2.78 3.86 28.76
C PRO A 416 -2.96 4.99 27.74
N THR A 417 -2.07 5.08 26.74
CA THR A 417 -2.05 6.15 25.72
C THR A 417 -2.69 5.76 24.39
N MET A 418 -2.73 4.46 24.08
CA MET A 418 -3.22 3.96 22.80
C MET A 418 -4.69 4.31 22.49
N PRO A 419 -5.64 4.30 23.47
CA PRO A 419 -7.01 4.77 23.28
C PRO A 419 -7.11 6.21 22.74
N ASP A 420 -6.31 7.13 23.28
CA ASP A 420 -6.31 8.53 22.84
C ASP A 420 -5.75 8.66 21.42
N ARG A 421 -4.77 7.83 21.07
CA ARG A 421 -4.18 7.78 19.73
C ARG A 421 -5.12 7.17 18.70
N ALA A 422 -5.85 6.13 19.06
CA ALA A 422 -6.89 5.56 18.19
C ALA A 422 -7.99 6.60 17.85
N ALA A 423 -8.23 7.58 18.72
CA ALA A 423 -9.17 8.68 18.48
C ALA A 423 -8.54 9.92 17.80
N ASP A 424 -7.21 10.02 17.70
CA ASP A 424 -6.50 11.22 17.22
C ASP A 424 -6.58 11.38 15.70
N ARG A 425 -7.42 12.30 15.23
CA ARG A 425 -7.67 12.54 13.78
C ARG A 425 -6.45 13.02 12.99
N ARG A 426 -5.33 13.34 13.64
CA ARG A 426 -4.05 13.62 12.96
C ARG A 426 -3.40 12.35 12.42
N LEU A 427 -3.74 11.19 12.97
CA LEU A 427 -3.31 9.88 12.46
C LEU A 427 -4.21 9.44 11.30
N SER A 428 -3.63 8.67 10.39
CA SER A 428 -4.34 8.12 9.25
C SER A 428 -5.49 7.21 9.68
N ARG A 429 -6.45 6.99 8.78
CA ARG A 429 -7.59 6.10 9.07
C ARG A 429 -7.10 4.68 9.30
N ARG A 430 -6.14 4.22 8.50
CA ARG A 430 -5.51 2.91 8.62
C ARG A 430 -4.85 2.71 9.98
N THR A 431 -4.03 3.66 10.41
CA THR A 431 -3.34 3.60 11.70
C THR A 431 -4.36 3.51 12.83
N ARG A 432 -5.36 4.41 12.87
CA ARG A 432 -6.40 4.41 13.91
C ARG A 432 -7.19 3.09 13.98
N ARG A 433 -7.55 2.51 12.83
CA ARG A 433 -8.21 1.19 12.76
C ARG A 433 -7.38 0.09 13.39
N SER A 434 -6.08 0.03 13.06
CA SER A 434 -5.20 -1.00 13.59
C SER A 434 -5.01 -0.88 15.11
N LEU A 435 -4.87 0.36 15.62
CA LEU A 435 -4.78 0.61 17.05
C LEU A 435 -6.07 0.19 17.78
N ALA A 436 -7.24 0.62 17.28
CA ALA A 436 -8.52 0.22 17.85
C ALA A 436 -8.71 -1.31 17.82
N SER A 437 -8.35 -1.94 16.69
CA SER A 437 -8.45 -3.39 16.51
C SER A 437 -7.60 -4.16 17.52
N SER A 438 -6.38 -3.71 17.79
CA SER A 438 -5.51 -4.35 18.79
C SER A 438 -6.10 -4.31 20.19
N LEU A 439 -6.71 -3.18 20.58
CA LEU A 439 -7.35 -3.03 21.89
C LEU A 439 -8.61 -3.90 22.02
N VAL A 440 -9.42 -4.00 20.96
CA VAL A 440 -10.59 -4.90 20.93
C VAL A 440 -10.15 -6.36 21.07
N VAL A 441 -9.16 -6.78 20.29
CA VAL A 441 -8.64 -8.16 20.33
C VAL A 441 -8.05 -8.49 21.70
N GLU A 442 -7.32 -7.57 22.34
CA GLU A 442 -6.80 -7.80 23.68
C GLU A 442 -7.90 -7.93 24.73
N SER A 443 -8.95 -7.10 24.66
CA SER A 443 -10.11 -7.20 25.56
C SER A 443 -10.86 -8.53 25.37
N LEU A 444 -11.03 -9.00 24.13
CA LEU A 444 -11.64 -10.30 23.83
C LEU A 444 -10.80 -11.46 24.40
N HIS A 445 -9.47 -11.40 24.27
CA HIS A 445 -8.58 -12.36 24.94
C HIS A 445 -8.69 -12.29 26.46
N ALA A 446 -8.83 -11.10 27.04
CA ALA A 446 -8.96 -10.94 28.49
C ALA A 446 -10.21 -11.65 29.03
N PHE A 447 -11.35 -11.49 28.37
CA PHE A 447 -12.58 -12.22 28.70
C PHE A 447 -12.42 -13.73 28.53
N ARG A 448 -11.89 -14.18 27.38
CA ARG A 448 -11.69 -15.61 27.10
C ARG A 448 -10.83 -16.29 28.18
N ASP A 449 -9.75 -15.63 28.56
CA ASP A 449 -8.76 -16.19 29.49
C ASP A 449 -9.14 -15.92 30.98
N GLY A 450 -10.26 -15.22 31.25
CA GLY A 450 -10.70 -14.87 32.60
C GLY A 450 -9.70 -14.00 33.37
N ARG A 451 -8.94 -13.17 32.65
CA ARG A 451 -7.85 -12.34 33.22
C ARG A 451 -8.21 -10.86 33.18
N GLU A 452 -7.52 -10.09 34.01
CA GLU A 452 -7.56 -8.63 33.90
C GLU A 452 -7.02 -8.17 32.52
N PRO A 453 -7.70 -7.22 31.85
CA PRO A 453 -7.24 -6.69 30.57
C PRO A 453 -6.01 -5.79 30.75
N ALA A 454 -5.14 -5.74 29.74
CA ALA A 454 -3.98 -4.83 29.76
C ALA A 454 -4.42 -3.36 29.78
N VAL A 455 -5.57 -3.07 29.15
CA VAL A 455 -6.23 -1.76 29.20
C VAL A 455 -7.61 -1.94 29.81
N PRO A 456 -7.97 -1.17 30.86
CA PRO A 456 -9.29 -1.30 31.49
C PRO A 456 -10.42 -1.22 30.47
N HIS A 457 -11.37 -2.16 30.54
CA HIS A 457 -12.51 -2.25 29.63
C HIS A 457 -13.30 -0.93 29.51
N ALA A 458 -13.48 -0.20 30.61
CA ALA A 458 -14.11 1.12 30.60
C ALA A 458 -13.39 2.13 29.68
N ARG A 459 -12.06 2.07 29.61
CA ARG A 459 -11.24 2.93 28.75
C ARG A 459 -11.38 2.56 27.28
N VAL A 460 -11.42 1.26 26.97
CA VAL A 460 -11.69 0.75 25.62
C VAL A 460 -13.09 1.15 25.17
N GLY A 461 -14.11 1.01 26.03
CA GLY A 461 -15.46 1.47 25.75
C GLY A 461 -15.54 2.97 25.48
N GLN A 462 -14.83 3.79 26.26
CA GLN A 462 -14.78 5.24 26.03
C GLN A 462 -14.10 5.60 24.70
N MET A 463 -13.06 4.88 24.30
CA MET A 463 -12.45 5.02 22.99
C MET A 463 -13.47 4.71 21.89
N LEU A 464 -14.16 3.56 21.95
CA LEU A 464 -15.13 3.17 20.92
C LEU A 464 -16.24 4.21 20.70
N ARG A 465 -16.63 4.93 21.77
CA ARG A 465 -17.57 6.06 21.70
C ARG A 465 -17.01 7.27 20.95
N SER A 466 -15.71 7.55 21.06
CA SER A 466 -15.06 8.71 20.42
C SER A 466 -14.59 8.47 18.98
N LEU A 467 -14.50 7.21 18.56
CA LEU A 467 -14.16 6.85 17.17
C LEU A 467 -15.19 7.36 16.17
N ASP A 468 -14.78 7.61 14.93
CA ASP A 468 -15.70 7.80 13.82
C ASP A 468 -16.33 6.46 13.38
N GLY A 469 -17.44 6.53 12.64
CA GLY A 469 -18.23 5.35 12.29
C GLY A 469 -17.48 4.31 11.47
N GLU A 470 -16.50 4.72 10.65
CA GLU A 470 -15.72 3.79 9.83
C GLU A 470 -14.71 3.02 10.67
N VAL A 471 -13.95 3.71 11.52
CA VAL A 471 -13.00 3.06 12.44
C VAL A 471 -13.75 2.15 13.43
N ARG A 472 -14.94 2.57 13.90
CA ARG A 472 -15.79 1.75 14.77
C ARG A 472 -16.32 0.51 14.06
N ALA A 473 -16.71 0.61 12.79
CA ALA A 473 -17.14 -0.54 12.00
C ALA A 473 -16.01 -1.57 11.84
N ASP A 474 -14.77 -1.13 11.57
CA ASP A 474 -13.63 -2.05 11.49
C ASP A 474 -13.29 -2.68 12.85
N ALA A 475 -13.45 -1.95 13.95
CA ALA A 475 -13.34 -2.51 15.30
C ALA A 475 -14.42 -3.59 15.57
N ALA A 476 -15.66 -3.41 15.08
CA ALA A 476 -16.72 -4.42 15.19
C ALA A 476 -16.36 -5.71 14.45
N LYS A 477 -15.77 -5.61 13.24
CA LYS A 477 -15.33 -6.77 12.45
C LYS A 477 -14.32 -7.65 13.21
N MET A 478 -13.56 -7.08 14.14
CA MET A 478 -12.59 -7.86 14.93
C MET A 478 -13.27 -8.86 15.86
N ILE A 479 -14.51 -8.60 16.30
CA ILE A 479 -15.27 -9.53 17.15
C ILE A 479 -15.54 -10.82 16.36
N ARG A 480 -16.09 -10.69 15.14
CA ARG A 480 -16.34 -11.83 14.24
C ARG A 480 -15.05 -12.55 13.84
N ARG A 481 -14.00 -11.81 13.45
CA ARG A 481 -12.70 -12.42 13.11
C ARG A 481 -12.09 -13.19 14.27
N PHE A 482 -12.20 -12.68 15.49
CA PHE A 482 -11.71 -13.38 16.67
C PHE A 482 -12.37 -14.75 16.85
N VAL A 483 -13.70 -14.84 16.69
CA VAL A 483 -14.43 -16.10 16.82
C VAL A 483 -14.09 -17.07 15.67
N SER A 484 -14.08 -16.60 14.41
CA SER A 484 -13.73 -17.42 13.24
C SER A 484 -12.29 -17.91 13.30
N ASP A 485 -11.32 -17.00 13.39
CA ASP A 485 -9.89 -17.31 13.27
C ASP A 485 -9.39 -18.23 14.41
N LEU A 486 -9.97 -18.13 15.61
CA LEU A 486 -9.59 -18.99 16.74
C LEU A 486 -10.29 -20.34 16.75
N SER A 487 -11.50 -20.45 16.19
CA SER A 487 -12.20 -21.74 16.06
C SER A 487 -11.59 -22.59 14.95
N GLU A 488 -11.04 -21.98 13.90
CA GLU A 488 -10.34 -22.65 12.80
C GLU A 488 -8.91 -23.12 13.19
N LYS A 489 -8.26 -22.47 14.15
CA LYS A 489 -6.89 -22.80 14.59
C LYS A 489 -6.85 -24.07 15.46
N GLN A 490 -6.91 -25.23 14.81
CA GLN A 490 -6.55 -26.51 15.42
C GLN A 490 -5.03 -26.54 15.63
N THR A 491 -4.57 -26.24 16.85
CA THR A 491 -3.17 -26.48 17.21
C THR A 491 -3.12 -27.82 17.95
N GLU A 492 -2.24 -28.74 17.55
CA GLU A 492 -2.09 -30.11 18.09
C GLU A 492 -1.97 -30.21 19.64
N LYS A 493 -1.78 -29.09 20.36
CA LYS A 493 -1.57 -29.02 21.81
C LYS A 493 -2.75 -28.53 22.65
N LEU A 494 -3.82 -27.98 22.06
CA LEU A 494 -4.99 -27.50 22.80
C LEU A 494 -6.25 -27.85 22.00
N LYS A 495 -7.24 -28.52 22.62
CA LYS A 495 -8.58 -28.61 22.03
C LYS A 495 -9.05 -27.19 21.73
N ALA A 496 -9.21 -26.85 20.45
CA ALA A 496 -9.73 -25.55 20.05
C ALA A 496 -11.11 -25.38 20.67
N ALA A 497 -11.33 -24.26 21.35
CA ALA A 497 -12.67 -23.91 21.82
C ALA A 497 -13.57 -23.74 20.60
N SER A 498 -14.76 -24.31 20.67
CA SER A 498 -15.75 -24.17 19.59
C SER A 498 -16.11 -22.70 19.39
N ALA A 499 -16.57 -22.34 18.19
CA ALA A 499 -17.06 -21.00 17.89
C ALA A 499 -18.12 -20.51 18.90
N ALA A 500 -19.03 -21.39 19.32
CA ALA A 500 -20.06 -21.09 20.31
C ALA A 500 -19.48 -20.81 21.70
N GLU A 501 -18.48 -21.58 22.14
CA GLU A 501 -17.78 -21.34 23.41
C GLU A 501 -17.00 -20.02 23.39
N LEU A 502 -16.30 -19.72 22.29
CA LEU A 502 -15.60 -18.45 22.10
C LEU A 502 -16.56 -17.26 22.11
N PHE A 503 -17.72 -17.40 21.47
CA PHE A 503 -18.76 -16.36 21.51
C PHE A 503 -19.22 -16.11 22.94
N ARG A 504 -19.64 -17.16 23.67
CA ARG A 504 -20.17 -17.04 25.04
C ARG A 504 -19.13 -16.54 26.05
N SER A 505 -17.90 -16.99 25.95
CA SER A 505 -16.83 -16.65 26.90
C SER A 505 -16.17 -15.30 26.64
N ALA A 506 -16.19 -14.80 25.40
CA ALA A 506 -15.47 -13.59 25.01
C ALA A 506 -16.32 -12.53 24.30
N ALA A 507 -16.97 -12.89 23.19
CA ALA A 507 -17.68 -11.91 22.36
C ALA A 507 -18.93 -11.35 23.06
N LEU A 508 -19.74 -12.21 23.68
CA LEU A 508 -20.94 -11.83 24.41
C LEU A 508 -20.63 -10.86 25.58
N PRO A 509 -19.75 -11.18 26.55
CA PRO A 509 -19.44 -10.25 27.63
C PRO A 509 -18.78 -8.97 27.13
N PHE A 510 -18.02 -9.01 26.04
CA PHE A 510 -17.49 -7.80 25.41
C PHE A 510 -18.59 -6.89 24.83
N LEU A 511 -19.55 -7.48 24.12
CA LEU A 511 -20.71 -6.76 23.58
C LEU A 511 -21.60 -6.17 24.69
N GLU A 512 -21.68 -6.80 25.85
CA GLU A 512 -22.49 -6.32 26.98
C GLU A 512 -21.78 -5.26 27.82
N GLN A 513 -20.49 -5.44 28.08
CA GLN A 513 -19.77 -4.65 29.09
C GLN A 513 -18.87 -3.56 28.50
N VAL A 514 -18.40 -3.72 27.26
CA VAL A 514 -17.37 -2.85 26.67
C VAL A 514 -17.91 -2.09 25.46
N TRP A 515 -18.62 -2.78 24.56
CA TRP A 515 -19.15 -2.17 23.36
C TRP A 515 -20.14 -1.02 23.69
N PRO A 516 -20.13 0.10 22.95
CA PRO A 516 -21.05 1.20 23.21
C PRO A 516 -22.52 0.78 23.07
N GLN A 517 -23.31 1.06 24.11
CA GLN A 517 -24.73 0.65 24.21
C GLN A 517 -25.69 1.71 23.66
N GLU A 518 -25.19 2.91 23.35
CA GLU A 518 -25.98 4.03 22.92
C GLU A 518 -26.47 3.86 21.48
N ARG A 519 -27.80 3.89 21.27
CA ARG A 519 -28.41 3.76 19.92
C ARG A 519 -27.94 4.83 18.93
N SER A 520 -27.48 5.99 19.41
CA SER A 520 -26.92 7.06 18.57
C SER A 520 -25.61 6.65 17.89
N LEU A 521 -24.97 5.57 18.34
CA LEU A 521 -23.72 5.04 17.80
C LEU A 521 -23.93 3.85 16.86
N SER A 522 -25.17 3.34 16.76
CA SER A 522 -25.58 2.36 15.75
C SER A 522 -25.57 3.01 14.37
N ALA A 523 -24.72 2.51 13.48
CA ALA A 523 -24.52 3.04 12.14
C ALA A 523 -24.51 1.90 11.11
N PRO A 524 -24.86 2.16 9.83
CA PRO A 524 -24.92 1.11 8.81
C PRO A 524 -23.63 0.29 8.69
N GLY A 525 -22.46 0.93 8.82
CA GLY A 525 -21.18 0.23 8.79
C GLY A 525 -20.96 -0.73 9.97
N VAL A 526 -21.43 -0.38 11.17
CA VAL A 526 -21.37 -1.26 12.35
C VAL A 526 -22.36 -2.41 12.22
N ALA A 527 -23.58 -2.13 11.76
CA ALA A 527 -24.59 -3.15 11.52
C ALA A 527 -24.11 -4.18 10.49
N SER A 528 -23.55 -3.71 9.36
CA SER A 528 -22.93 -4.56 8.34
C SER A 528 -21.77 -5.39 8.90
N ALA A 529 -20.92 -4.80 9.74
CA ALA A 529 -19.77 -5.49 10.34
C ALA A 529 -20.14 -6.56 11.40
N LEU A 530 -21.36 -6.51 11.95
CA LEU A 530 -21.87 -7.46 12.94
C LEU A 530 -22.84 -8.49 12.33
N ALA A 531 -23.34 -8.25 11.12
CA ALA A 531 -24.40 -9.06 10.50
C ALA A 531 -23.99 -10.53 10.23
N ASP A 532 -22.69 -10.80 10.10
CA ASP A 532 -22.13 -12.15 9.90
C ASP A 532 -21.63 -12.81 11.19
N LEU A 533 -21.67 -12.10 12.34
CA LEU A 533 -21.28 -12.65 13.64
C LEU A 533 -22.13 -13.86 14.05
N PRO A 534 -23.46 -13.91 13.82
CA PRO A 534 -24.25 -15.08 14.16
C PRO A 534 -23.78 -16.37 13.49
N VAL A 535 -23.45 -16.31 12.20
CA VAL A 535 -22.87 -17.46 11.47
C VAL A 535 -21.53 -17.83 12.04
N ALA A 536 -20.65 -16.84 12.27
CA ALA A 536 -19.34 -17.08 12.86
C ALA A 536 -19.40 -17.69 14.27
N SER A 537 -20.54 -17.58 14.97
CA SER A 537 -20.74 -18.11 16.33
C SER A 537 -21.26 -19.56 16.36
N GLY A 538 -21.55 -20.16 15.20
CA GLY A 538 -22.01 -21.56 15.09
C GLY A 538 -23.25 -21.83 15.93
N GLU A 539 -23.18 -22.77 16.87
CA GLU A 539 -24.31 -23.14 17.74
C GLU A 539 -24.81 -22.01 18.65
N ALA A 540 -24.05 -20.93 18.84
CA ALA A 540 -24.52 -19.75 19.56
C ALA A 540 -25.24 -18.72 18.64
N PHE A 541 -25.68 -19.12 17.44
CA PHE A 541 -26.31 -18.24 16.45
C PHE A 541 -27.43 -17.38 17.03
N VAL A 542 -28.38 -17.98 17.76
CA VAL A 542 -29.54 -17.28 18.33
C VAL A 542 -29.10 -16.24 19.38
N GLU A 543 -28.21 -16.65 20.29
CA GLU A 543 -27.62 -15.77 21.29
C GLU A 543 -26.88 -14.59 20.65
N ALA A 544 -26.16 -14.84 19.55
CA ALA A 544 -25.46 -13.82 18.80
C ALA A 544 -26.40 -12.81 18.13
N VAL A 545 -27.50 -13.26 17.52
CA VAL A 545 -28.53 -12.36 16.97
C VAL A 545 -29.10 -11.47 18.06
N ASP A 546 -29.46 -12.04 19.22
CA ASP A 546 -30.04 -11.28 20.32
C ASP A 546 -29.04 -10.28 20.94
N ALA A 547 -27.76 -10.66 21.03
CA ALA A 547 -26.71 -9.78 21.53
C ALA A 547 -26.47 -8.56 20.64
N ILE A 548 -26.53 -8.74 19.31
CA ILE A 548 -26.27 -7.64 18.36
C ILE A 548 -27.51 -6.84 17.97
N GLU A 549 -28.71 -7.33 18.24
CA GLU A 549 -30.00 -6.75 17.79
C GLU A 549 -30.05 -5.23 17.94
N ARG A 550 -29.63 -4.72 19.09
CA ARG A 550 -29.67 -3.29 19.43
C ARG A 550 -28.72 -2.41 18.59
N PHE A 551 -27.71 -3.01 17.97
CA PHE A 551 -26.71 -2.35 17.13
C PHE A 551 -27.07 -2.41 15.64
N LEU A 552 -28.07 -3.21 15.27
CA LEU A 552 -28.50 -3.37 13.90
C LEU A 552 -29.38 -2.20 13.45
N VAL A 553 -29.08 -1.71 12.26
CA VAL A 553 -29.87 -0.73 11.52
C VAL A 553 -29.84 -1.14 10.04
N PRO A 554 -30.75 -0.64 9.20
CA PRO A 554 -30.68 -0.92 7.77
C PRO A 554 -29.35 -0.50 7.14
N PHE A 555 -28.82 -1.35 6.26
CA PHE A 555 -27.60 -1.09 5.49
C PHE A 555 -27.70 -1.68 4.07
N ASP A 556 -26.78 -1.28 3.19
CA ASP A 556 -26.72 -1.77 1.81
C ASP A 556 -26.17 -3.20 1.78
N CYS A 557 -27.06 -4.19 1.88
CA CYS A 557 -26.75 -5.62 1.78
C CYS A 557 -26.98 -6.10 0.34
N TRP A 558 -25.90 -6.42 -0.37
CA TRP A 558 -25.94 -6.80 -1.78
C TRP A 558 -26.17 -8.30 -1.96
N SER A 559 -25.86 -9.11 -0.95
CA SER A 559 -26.05 -10.57 -1.02
C SER A 559 -26.10 -11.24 0.35
N MET A 560 -26.48 -12.52 0.38
CA MET A 560 -26.35 -13.36 1.58
C MET A 560 -24.90 -13.50 2.08
N ASN A 561 -23.90 -13.08 1.29
CA ASN A 561 -22.50 -13.07 1.73
C ASN A 561 -22.26 -12.06 2.85
N ASP A 562 -23.03 -10.96 2.87
CA ASP A 562 -22.96 -9.94 3.91
C ASP A 562 -23.43 -10.47 5.29
N TYR A 563 -24.10 -11.62 5.30
CA TYR A 563 -24.50 -12.37 6.50
C TYR A 563 -23.65 -13.64 6.71
N GLY A 564 -22.66 -13.91 5.85
CA GLY A 564 -21.84 -15.12 5.90
C GLY A 564 -22.52 -16.39 5.35
N LEU A 565 -23.69 -16.27 4.73
CA LEU A 565 -24.56 -17.40 4.32
C LEU A 565 -24.57 -17.66 2.80
N TYR A 566 -23.58 -17.14 2.06
CA TYR A 566 -23.49 -17.35 0.62
C TYR A 566 -22.49 -18.44 0.23
N GLY A 567 -22.84 -19.22 -0.79
CA GLY A 567 -22.02 -20.30 -1.33
C GLY A 567 -22.18 -21.62 -0.58
N ASP A 568 -21.26 -22.53 -0.86
CA ASP A 568 -21.23 -23.88 -0.30
C ASP A 568 -20.01 -24.06 0.61
N GLU A 569 -20.18 -24.83 1.67
CA GLU A 569 -19.13 -25.30 2.56
C GLU A 569 -19.13 -26.83 2.51
N ASP A 570 -18.03 -27.43 2.06
CA ASP A 570 -17.90 -28.87 1.82
C ASP A 570 -19.01 -29.47 0.93
N GLY A 571 -19.51 -28.69 -0.04
CA GLY A 571 -20.58 -29.10 -0.96
C GLY A 571 -21.99 -29.01 -0.36
N THR A 572 -22.13 -28.50 0.87
CA THR A 572 -23.42 -28.18 1.49
C THR A 572 -23.68 -26.67 1.44
N PRO A 573 -24.87 -26.20 1.00
CA PRO A 573 -25.18 -24.78 1.02
C PRO A 573 -25.06 -24.22 2.44
N LYS A 574 -24.39 -23.09 2.62
CA LYS A 574 -24.22 -22.48 3.96
C LYS A 574 -25.55 -22.15 4.65
N LEU A 575 -26.60 -21.89 3.87
CA LEU A 575 -27.96 -21.73 4.38
C LEU A 575 -28.49 -22.95 5.14
N ALA A 576 -27.97 -24.15 4.87
CA ALA A 576 -28.36 -25.37 5.57
C ALA A 576 -28.01 -25.34 7.06
N GLN A 577 -27.09 -24.48 7.50
CA GLN A 577 -26.78 -24.27 8.92
C GLN A 577 -27.99 -23.71 9.71
N ILE A 578 -28.96 -23.11 9.01
CA ILE A 578 -30.25 -22.71 9.57
C ILE A 578 -31.19 -23.92 9.56
N GLU A 579 -30.98 -24.83 10.50
CA GLU A 579 -31.66 -26.14 10.56
C GLU A 579 -32.70 -26.25 11.68
N THR A 580 -32.68 -25.34 12.66
CA THR A 580 -33.60 -25.34 13.81
C THR A 580 -34.61 -24.19 13.72
N GLU A 581 -35.79 -24.40 14.32
CA GLU A 581 -36.85 -23.38 14.39
C GLU A 581 -36.34 -22.07 15.01
N ASP A 582 -35.58 -22.16 16.10
CA ASP A 582 -35.00 -20.98 16.77
C ASP A 582 -34.00 -20.23 15.86
N LYS A 583 -33.11 -20.95 15.16
CA LYS A 583 -32.16 -20.34 14.20
C LYS A 583 -32.92 -19.66 13.05
N ALA A 584 -33.98 -20.27 12.54
CA ALA A 584 -34.79 -19.71 11.45
C ALA A 584 -35.54 -18.43 11.88
N VAL A 585 -36.12 -18.41 13.08
CA VAL A 585 -36.79 -17.23 13.64
C VAL A 585 -35.80 -16.11 13.93
N ALA A 586 -34.63 -16.43 14.49
CA ALA A 586 -33.56 -15.46 14.72
C ALA A 586 -33.00 -14.90 13.41
N PHE A 587 -32.82 -15.73 12.38
CA PHE A 587 -32.36 -15.28 11.08
C PHE A 587 -33.39 -14.37 10.40
N LEU A 588 -34.68 -14.70 10.48
CA LEU A 588 -35.75 -13.82 9.99
C LEU A 588 -35.73 -12.45 10.69
N LYS A 589 -35.50 -12.42 12.00
CA LYS A 589 -35.35 -11.20 12.80
C LYS A 589 -34.16 -10.36 12.32
N LEU A 590 -33.00 -10.99 12.09
CA LEU A 590 -31.80 -10.34 11.56
C LEU A 590 -32.05 -9.68 10.20
N LEU A 591 -32.64 -10.43 9.26
CA LEU A 591 -33.01 -9.91 7.93
C LEU A 591 -34.02 -8.76 8.03
N ASP A 592 -34.99 -8.89 8.94
CA ASP A 592 -36.05 -7.90 9.07
C ASP A 592 -35.53 -6.53 9.52
N ILE A 593 -34.57 -6.52 10.44
CA ILE A 593 -33.98 -5.27 10.98
C ILE A 593 -33.02 -4.62 9.98
N THR A 594 -32.29 -5.43 9.21
CA THR A 594 -31.17 -4.97 8.37
C THR A 594 -31.55 -4.66 6.92
N ILE A 595 -32.61 -5.27 6.39
CA ILE A 595 -33.12 -4.95 5.04
C ILE A 595 -34.13 -3.80 5.16
N GLY A 596 -33.76 -2.66 4.59
CA GLY A 596 -34.54 -1.42 4.66
C GLY A 596 -35.97 -1.52 4.12
N ASN A 597 -36.81 -0.60 4.59
CA ASN A 597 -38.24 -0.51 4.22
C ASN A 597 -38.53 0.49 3.09
N SER A 598 -37.51 1.21 2.60
CA SER A 598 -37.69 2.24 1.58
C SER A 598 -37.64 1.65 0.18
N GLU A 599 -38.25 2.34 -0.79
CA GLU A 599 -38.23 1.91 -2.20
C GLU A 599 -36.81 1.82 -2.79
N ASN A 600 -35.87 2.57 -2.23
CA ASN A 600 -34.45 2.58 -2.65
C ASN A 600 -33.57 1.62 -1.83
N SER A 601 -34.16 0.79 -0.95
CA SER A 601 -33.38 -0.18 -0.17
C SER A 601 -32.82 -1.27 -1.08
N VAL A 602 -31.53 -1.57 -0.91
CA VAL A 602 -30.89 -2.68 -1.62
C VAL A 602 -31.49 -4.00 -1.15
N ILE A 603 -31.95 -4.83 -2.08
CA ILE A 603 -32.46 -6.17 -1.79
C ILE A 603 -31.33 -7.18 -2.06
N PRO A 604 -30.91 -7.97 -1.05
CA PRO A 604 -29.76 -8.84 -1.21
C PRO A 604 -30.04 -10.02 -2.14
N ASN A 605 -29.08 -10.28 -3.03
CA ASN A 605 -29.06 -11.51 -3.83
C ASN A 605 -29.06 -12.75 -2.93
N GLY A 606 -29.98 -13.68 -3.20
CA GLY A 606 -30.18 -14.89 -2.39
C GLY A 606 -31.27 -14.78 -1.32
N LEU A 607 -31.92 -13.62 -1.17
CA LEU A 607 -33.07 -13.47 -0.25
C LEU A 607 -34.21 -14.48 -0.50
N PRO A 608 -34.63 -14.80 -1.75
CA PRO A 608 -35.63 -15.83 -1.99
C PRO A 608 -35.23 -17.19 -1.41
N SER A 609 -34.00 -17.64 -1.66
CA SER A 609 -33.46 -18.91 -1.15
C SER A 609 -33.40 -18.93 0.37
N ALA A 610 -33.01 -17.81 0.99
CA ALA A 610 -33.01 -17.67 2.45
C ALA A 610 -34.42 -17.79 3.05
N LEU A 611 -35.42 -17.16 2.44
CA LEU A 611 -36.82 -17.26 2.88
C LEU A 611 -37.39 -18.68 2.66
N ASP A 612 -37.02 -19.34 1.56
CA ASP A 612 -37.41 -20.73 1.31
C ASP A 612 -36.82 -21.68 2.36
N GLN A 613 -35.56 -21.50 2.76
CA GLN A 613 -34.93 -22.26 3.84
C GLN A 613 -35.63 -22.02 5.19
N ILE A 614 -35.93 -20.76 5.52
CA ILE A 614 -36.67 -20.41 6.75
C ILE A 614 -38.04 -21.10 6.75
N ARG A 615 -38.75 -21.10 5.62
CA ARG A 615 -40.06 -21.75 5.47
C ARG A 615 -39.96 -23.28 5.57
N SER A 616 -38.91 -23.90 5.02
CA SER A 616 -38.78 -25.36 5.10
C SER A 616 -38.58 -25.84 6.54
N VAL A 617 -37.94 -25.02 7.39
CA VAL A 617 -37.75 -25.32 8.81
C VAL A 617 -38.99 -24.94 9.62
N VAL A 618 -39.65 -23.82 9.31
CA VAL A 618 -40.82 -23.31 10.05
C VAL A 618 -41.98 -23.05 9.09
N PRO A 619 -42.79 -24.06 8.73
CA PRO A 619 -43.83 -23.90 7.70
C PRO A 619 -44.89 -22.83 8.01
N ASN A 620 -45.21 -22.62 9.29
CA ASN A 620 -46.21 -21.64 9.71
C ASN A 620 -45.71 -20.18 9.69
N ILE A 621 -44.41 -19.95 9.42
CA ILE A 621 -43.81 -18.62 9.45
C ILE A 621 -44.29 -17.71 8.31
N GLU A 622 -44.93 -18.27 7.29
CA GLU A 622 -45.56 -17.51 6.20
C GLU A 622 -46.63 -16.53 6.70
N GLN A 623 -47.20 -16.77 7.88
CA GLN A 623 -48.17 -15.87 8.50
C GLN A 623 -47.52 -14.65 9.17
N ASP A 624 -46.22 -14.72 9.50
CA ASP A 624 -45.46 -13.66 10.14
C ASP A 624 -45.37 -12.43 9.25
N ARG A 625 -45.63 -11.26 9.84
CA ARG A 625 -45.59 -9.97 9.14
C ARG A 625 -44.20 -9.68 8.55
N ARG A 626 -43.13 -10.07 9.25
CA ARG A 626 -41.74 -9.88 8.83
C ARG A 626 -41.44 -10.71 7.58
N PHE A 627 -41.87 -11.97 7.58
CA PHE A 627 -41.73 -12.87 6.44
C PHE A 627 -42.46 -12.33 5.21
N LYS A 628 -43.73 -11.93 5.36
CA LYS A 628 -44.53 -11.35 4.27
C LYS A 628 -43.89 -10.09 3.67
N ARG A 629 -43.32 -9.23 4.52
CA ARG A 629 -42.60 -8.02 4.08
C ARG A 629 -41.40 -8.38 3.21
N LEU A 630 -40.52 -9.24 3.72
CA LEU A 630 -39.30 -9.64 3.01
C LEU A 630 -39.61 -10.42 1.73
N ALA A 631 -40.63 -11.30 1.76
CA ALA A 631 -41.08 -12.03 0.58
C ALA A 631 -41.65 -11.10 -0.50
N THR A 632 -42.27 -9.98 -0.11
CA THR A 632 -42.73 -8.95 -1.05
C THR A 632 -41.54 -8.17 -1.63
N ALA A 633 -40.55 -7.85 -0.79
CA ALA A 633 -39.34 -7.16 -1.22
C ALA A 633 -38.50 -8.02 -2.19
N ALA A 634 -38.41 -9.32 -1.97
CA ALA A 634 -37.70 -10.29 -2.81
C ALA A 634 -38.28 -10.47 -4.22
N ARG A 635 -39.51 -9.99 -4.48
CA ARG A 635 -40.19 -10.06 -5.79
C ARG A 635 -40.04 -8.80 -6.64
N ARG A 636 -39.45 -7.74 -6.08
CA ARG A 636 -39.08 -6.52 -6.81
C ARG A 636 -37.77 -6.74 -7.52
#